data_AF-D6BSU5-F1
#
_entry.id   AF-D6BSU5-F1
#
_cell.length_a   1.000
_cell.length_b   1.000
_cell.length_c   1.000
_cell.angle_alpha   90.00
_cell.angle_beta   90.00
_cell.angle_gamma   90.00
#
_symmetry.space_group_name_H-M   'P 1'
#
loop_
_entity.id
_entity.type
_entity.pdbx_description
1 polymer ?
#
loop_
_entity_poly.entity_id
_entity_poly.type
_entity_poly.pdbx_seq_one_letter_code
_entity_poly.pdbx_strand_id
1 'polypeptide(L)'
;YNVAIKCATITPDEDRVREFKLKQMWKSPNGTIRNILNGTVFREPIICKNVPRLVPGWTKPICIGRHAFGDQYRATDAVIKGAGKLKLVFVPEGKDEKTELEVFNFTGAGGVALSMYNTDE
;
A
#
# COMPACT_ATOMS: atom_id res chain seq x y z
N TYR A 1 15.52 -11.55 18.40
CA TYR A 1 15.13 -12.92 18.00
C TYR A 1 15.15 -13.17 16.48
N ASN A 2 15.25 -12.14 15.61
CA ASN A 2 15.62 -12.19 14.17
C ASN A 2 14.80 -13.05 13.18
N VAL A 3 14.04 -14.04 13.64
CA VAL A 3 13.25 -14.95 12.79
C VAL A 3 11.82 -14.99 13.30
N ALA A 4 10.86 -14.93 12.38
CA ALA A 4 9.43 -15.04 12.66
C ALA A 4 8.74 -15.92 11.61
N ILE A 5 7.78 -16.74 12.05
CA ILE A 5 6.89 -17.53 11.20
C ILE A 5 5.47 -17.04 11.49
N LYS A 6 4.74 -16.67 10.44
CA LYS A 6 3.45 -15.99 10.57
C LYS A 6 2.35 -16.74 9.83
N CYS A 7 1.23 -16.98 10.52
CA CYS A 7 0.00 -17.47 9.91
C CYS A 7 -0.73 -16.36 9.12
N ALA A 8 -1.61 -16.74 8.19
CA ALA A 8 -2.49 -15.80 7.50
C ALA A 8 -3.40 -15.07 8.49
N THR A 9 -3.69 -13.80 8.22
CA THR A 9 -4.48 -12.94 9.11
C THR A 9 -5.47 -12.11 8.30
N ILE A 10 -6.67 -11.93 8.84
CA ILE A 10 -7.71 -11.07 8.26
C ILE A 10 -7.23 -9.61 8.29
N THR A 11 -7.42 -8.90 7.18
CA THR A 11 -7.39 -7.43 7.15
C THR A 11 -8.85 -7.00 7.03
N PRO A 12 -9.43 -6.37 8.05
CA PRO A 12 -10.88 -6.12 8.08
C PRO A 12 -11.31 -5.03 7.10
N ASP A 13 -12.43 -5.25 6.44
CA ASP A 13 -13.25 -4.28 5.71
C ASP A 13 -14.55 -3.98 6.51
N GLU A 14 -15.50 -3.23 5.95
CA GLU A 14 -16.76 -2.89 6.63
C GLU A 14 -17.55 -4.13 7.06
N ASP A 15 -17.56 -5.17 6.22
CA ASP A 15 -18.28 -6.41 6.50
C ASP A 15 -17.63 -7.17 7.63
N ARG A 16 -16.29 -7.26 7.65
CA ARG A 16 -15.53 -7.88 8.75
C ARG A 16 -15.67 -7.11 10.05
N VAL A 17 -15.78 -5.76 10.01
CA VAL A 17 -16.06 -4.96 11.21
C VAL A 17 -17.41 -5.34 11.82
N ARG A 18 -18.45 -5.51 10.98
CA ARG A 18 -19.78 -5.92 11.44
C ARG A 18 -19.80 -7.37 11.94
N GLU A 19 -19.23 -8.28 11.17
CA GLU A 19 -19.17 -9.72 11.50
C GLU A 19 -18.47 -9.97 12.84
N PHE A 20 -17.32 -9.35 13.06
CA PHE A 20 -16.50 -9.57 14.25
C PHE A 20 -16.73 -8.52 15.35
N LYS A 21 -17.68 -7.59 15.18
CA LYS A 21 -17.97 -6.49 16.12
C LYS A 21 -16.71 -5.72 16.53
N LEU A 22 -15.89 -5.37 15.55
CA LEU A 22 -14.60 -4.70 15.78
C LEU A 22 -14.82 -3.25 16.20
N LYS A 23 -13.97 -2.75 17.11
CA LYS A 23 -14.00 -1.35 17.55
C LYS A 23 -13.74 -0.36 16.40
N GLN A 24 -12.93 -0.76 15.44
CA GLN A 24 -12.57 0.00 14.25
C GLN A 24 -12.06 -0.93 13.16
N MET A 25 -11.95 -0.41 11.95
CA MET A 25 -11.31 -1.09 10.82
C MET A 25 -9.78 -1.05 11.00
N TRP A 26 -9.22 -2.10 11.59
CA TRP A 26 -7.79 -2.18 11.86
C TRP A 26 -6.96 -2.27 10.58
N LYS A 27 -5.77 -1.66 10.58
CA LYS A 27 -4.80 -1.80 9.49
C LYS A 27 -4.32 -3.24 9.34
N SER A 28 -3.90 -3.61 8.14
CA SER A 28 -3.36 -4.95 7.86
C SER A 28 -2.15 -5.27 8.74
N PRO A 29 -2.15 -6.40 9.49
CA PRO A 29 -0.99 -6.82 10.26
C PRO A 29 0.27 -7.00 9.41
N ASN A 30 0.12 -7.47 8.17
CA ASN A 30 1.24 -7.60 7.23
C ASN A 30 1.81 -6.24 6.83
N GLY A 31 0.95 -5.23 6.62
CA GLY A 31 1.39 -3.86 6.32
C GLY A 31 2.16 -3.26 7.50
N THR A 32 1.61 -3.38 8.71
CA THR A 32 2.23 -2.88 9.94
C THR A 32 3.61 -3.50 10.18
N ILE A 33 3.73 -4.84 10.11
CA ILE A 33 5.01 -5.53 10.35
C ILE A 33 6.04 -5.13 9.29
N ARG A 34 5.66 -5.08 8.00
CA ARG A 34 6.59 -4.72 6.91
C ARG A 34 7.10 -3.29 7.05
N ASN A 35 6.24 -2.36 7.46
CA ASN A 35 6.64 -0.98 7.70
C ASN A 35 7.66 -0.85 8.84
N ILE A 36 7.58 -1.72 9.86
CA ILE A 36 8.53 -1.74 10.97
C ILE A 36 9.86 -2.38 10.56
N LEU A 37 9.81 -3.47 9.80
CA LEU A 37 11.00 -4.23 9.40
C LEU A 37 11.74 -3.64 8.20
N ASN A 38 11.08 -2.77 7.42
CA ASN A 38 11.59 -2.12 6.21
C ASN A 38 12.34 -3.07 5.26
N GLY A 39 11.68 -4.15 4.85
CA GLY A 39 12.31 -5.22 4.06
C GLY A 39 11.59 -5.53 2.75
N THR A 40 12.27 -6.29 1.89
CA THR A 40 11.73 -6.80 0.63
C THR A 40 10.99 -8.11 0.85
N VAL A 41 9.82 -8.27 0.22
CA VAL A 41 9.09 -9.55 0.23
C VAL A 41 9.46 -10.35 -1.00
N PHE A 42 9.95 -11.57 -0.79
CA PHE A 42 10.21 -12.52 -1.87
C PHE A 42 9.09 -13.54 -1.97
N ARG A 43 8.65 -13.83 -3.20
CA ARG A 43 7.68 -14.88 -3.50
C ARG A 43 8.25 -15.80 -4.56
N GLU A 44 8.27 -17.10 -4.26
CA GLU A 44 8.74 -18.14 -5.16
C GLU A 44 7.73 -19.31 -5.16
N PRO A 45 7.41 -19.89 -6.33
CA PRO A 45 6.53 -21.04 -6.40
C PRO A 45 7.22 -22.33 -5.94
N ILE A 46 6.47 -23.22 -5.29
CA ILE A 46 6.87 -24.61 -5.10
C ILE A 46 6.47 -25.40 -6.36
N ILE A 47 7.44 -26.00 -7.04
CA ILE A 47 7.20 -26.74 -8.29
C ILE A 47 6.93 -28.22 -7.99
N CYS A 48 5.71 -28.66 -8.28
CA CYS A 48 5.30 -30.07 -8.21
C CYS A 48 5.35 -30.71 -9.59
N LYS A 49 6.03 -31.86 -9.72
CA LYS A 49 6.20 -32.57 -11.01
C LYS A 49 4.87 -33.00 -11.65
N ASN A 50 3.87 -33.30 -10.83
CA ASN A 50 2.57 -33.81 -11.24
C ASN A 50 1.48 -32.74 -11.38
N VAL A 51 1.82 -31.45 -11.18
CA VAL A 51 0.87 -30.34 -11.33
C VAL A 51 1.23 -29.54 -12.59
N PRO A 52 0.38 -29.53 -13.63
CA PRO A 52 0.65 -28.75 -14.84
C PRO A 52 0.61 -27.24 -14.53
N ARG A 53 1.40 -26.47 -15.27
CA ARG A 53 1.48 -25.01 -15.15
C ARG A 53 0.72 -24.35 -16.29
N LEU A 54 0.16 -23.17 -16.02
CA LEU A 54 -0.56 -22.38 -17.03
C LEU A 54 0.34 -21.97 -18.21
N VAL A 55 1.61 -21.66 -17.92
CA VAL A 55 2.65 -21.40 -18.92
C VAL A 55 3.60 -22.60 -18.94
N PRO A 56 3.49 -23.52 -19.91
CA PRO A 56 4.23 -24.78 -19.90
C PRO A 56 5.76 -24.60 -19.95
N GLY A 57 6.22 -23.55 -20.64
CA GLY A 57 7.65 -23.23 -20.81
C GLY A 57 8.35 -22.75 -19.53
N TRP A 58 7.62 -22.41 -18.47
CA TRP A 58 8.22 -22.07 -17.19
C TRP A 58 8.68 -23.34 -16.46
N THR A 59 9.89 -23.80 -16.78
CA THR A 59 10.49 -25.00 -16.20
C THR A 59 11.34 -24.73 -14.95
N LYS A 60 11.66 -23.46 -14.69
CA LYS A 60 12.39 -23.00 -13.51
C LYS A 60 11.51 -22.05 -12.68
N PRO A 61 11.67 -21.99 -11.35
CA PRO A 61 10.99 -21.00 -10.52
C PRO A 61 11.35 -19.58 -10.95
N ILE A 62 10.39 -18.67 -10.80
CA ILE A 62 10.59 -17.23 -10.94
C ILE A 62 10.36 -16.63 -9.55
N CYS A 63 11.40 -16.03 -8.97
CA CYS A 63 11.30 -15.34 -7.70
C CYS A 63 11.00 -13.86 -7.93
N ILE A 64 9.94 -13.36 -7.31
CA ILE A 64 9.55 -11.95 -7.38
C ILE A 64 9.95 -11.27 -6.08
N GLY A 65 10.89 -10.32 -6.19
CA GLY A 65 11.19 -9.37 -5.13
C GLY A 65 10.23 -8.19 -5.21
N ARG A 66 9.46 -7.95 -4.14
CA ARG A 66 8.55 -6.82 -4.04
C ARG A 66 9.09 -5.81 -3.02
N HIS A 67 9.32 -4.59 -3.48
CA HIS A 67 9.52 -3.44 -2.60
C HIS A 67 8.26 -3.24 -1.75
N ALA A 68 8.40 -3.36 -0.43
CA ALA A 68 7.26 -3.39 0.49
C ALA A 68 7.22 -2.16 1.41
N PHE A 69 7.54 -1.00 0.85
CA PHE A 69 7.52 0.30 1.51
C PHE A 69 6.90 1.36 0.58
N GLY A 70 6.26 2.37 1.19
CA GLY A 70 5.72 3.53 0.48
C GLY A 70 4.51 3.25 -0.42
N ASP A 71 4.40 4.10 -1.45
CA ASP A 71 3.42 4.06 -2.53
C ASP A 71 1.96 3.95 -2.04
N GLN A 72 1.08 3.29 -2.79
CA GLN A 72 -0.33 3.14 -2.45
C GLN A 72 -0.60 2.49 -1.08
N TYR A 73 0.38 1.78 -0.50
CA TYR A 73 0.23 1.12 0.81
C TYR A 73 0.41 2.08 1.99
N ARG A 74 0.97 3.27 1.75
CA ARG A 74 1.13 4.34 2.74
C ARG A 74 0.59 5.68 2.22
N ALA A 75 -0.26 5.63 1.20
CA ALA A 75 -0.89 6.80 0.66
C ALA A 75 -1.93 7.37 1.63
N THR A 76 -2.20 8.66 1.47
CA THR A 76 -3.33 9.35 2.07
C THR A 76 -4.35 9.60 0.96
N ASP A 77 -5.57 9.11 1.16
CA ASP A 77 -6.68 9.26 0.23
C ASP A 77 -7.84 10.06 0.84
N ALA A 78 -8.61 10.71 -0.01
CA ALA A 78 -9.78 11.48 0.40
C ALA A 78 -10.85 11.48 -0.68
N VAL A 79 -12.11 11.47 -0.24
CA VAL A 79 -13.26 11.81 -1.09
C VAL A 79 -13.45 13.32 -1.06
N ILE A 80 -13.36 13.96 -2.22
CA ILE A 80 -13.55 15.40 -2.39
C ILE A 80 -15.01 15.66 -2.70
N LYS A 81 -15.66 16.55 -1.93
CA LYS A 81 -17.07 16.90 -2.09
C LYS A 81 -17.19 18.33 -2.61
N GLY A 82 -17.66 18.48 -3.84
CA GLY A 82 -17.86 19.76 -4.52
C GLY A 82 -16.63 20.30 -5.25
N ALA A 83 -16.78 21.53 -5.76
CA ALA A 83 -15.76 22.23 -6.52
C ALA A 83 -14.67 22.81 -5.60
N GLY A 84 -13.42 22.87 -6.09
CA GLY A 84 -12.30 23.40 -5.35
C GLY A 84 -10.94 23.02 -5.96
N LYS A 85 -9.90 23.74 -5.57
CA LYS A 85 -8.53 23.50 -6.03
C LYS A 85 -7.79 22.58 -5.08
N LEU A 86 -7.34 21.43 -5.58
CA LEU A 86 -6.45 20.52 -4.87
C LEU A 86 -5.00 20.90 -5.17
N LYS A 87 -4.23 21.09 -4.10
CA LYS A 87 -2.79 21.36 -4.18
C LYS A 87 -2.01 20.32 -3.37
N LEU A 88 -0.79 20.02 -3.81
CA LEU A 88 0.24 19.34 -3.03
C LEU A 88 1.24 20.40 -2.57
N VAL A 89 1.51 20.44 -1.26
CA VAL A 89 2.39 21.43 -0.65
C VAL A 89 3.53 20.73 0.05
N PHE A 90 4.76 21.06 -0.31
CA PHE A 90 5.97 20.63 0.38
C PHE A 90 6.55 21.79 1.18
N VAL A 91 6.75 21.57 2.48
CA VAL A 91 7.33 22.54 3.40
C VAL A 91 8.68 22.00 3.84
N PRO A 92 9.80 22.50 3.29
CA PRO A 92 11.13 22.08 3.73
C PRO A 92 11.37 22.49 5.19
N GLU A 93 12.06 21.63 5.93
CA GLU A 93 12.49 21.96 7.29
C GLU A 93 13.59 23.04 7.26
N GLY A 94 13.46 24.05 8.12
CA GLY A 94 14.45 25.12 8.27
C GLY A 94 14.58 26.09 7.08
N LYS A 95 13.65 26.05 6.11
CA LYS A 95 13.58 27.00 5.00
C LYS A 95 12.16 27.57 4.88
N ASP A 96 12.06 28.85 4.56
CA ASP A 96 10.76 29.52 4.42
C ASP A 96 10.09 29.28 3.07
N GLU A 97 10.87 28.93 2.04
CA GLU A 97 10.37 28.73 0.69
C GLU A 97 9.67 27.38 0.56
N LYS A 98 8.36 27.42 0.31
CA LYS A 98 7.50 26.24 0.12
C LYS A 98 7.28 25.97 -1.35
N THR A 99 7.19 24.69 -1.72
CA THR A 99 6.76 24.30 -3.07
C THR A 99 5.26 24.00 -3.04
N GLU A 100 4.49 24.74 -3.84
CA GLU A 100 3.07 24.46 -4.07
C GLU A 100 2.83 24.00 -5.50
N LEU A 101 2.23 22.82 -5.65
CA LEU A 101 1.87 22.25 -6.93
C LEU A 101 0.35 22.11 -7.01
N GLU A 102 -0.27 22.73 -8.02
CA GLU A 102 -1.68 22.48 -8.31
C GLU A 102 -1.82 21.08 -8.92
N VAL A 103 -2.59 20.23 -8.25
CA VAL A 103 -2.85 18.86 -8.73
C VAL A 103 -4.03 18.88 -9.68
N PHE A 104 -5.14 19.48 -9.26
CA PHE A 104 -6.36 19.56 -10.06
C PHE A 104 -7.33 20.62 -9.53
N ASN A 105 -8.14 21.20 -10.40
CA ASN A 105 -9.25 22.06 -10.03
C ASN A 105 -10.58 21.34 -10.27
N PHE A 106 -11.23 20.87 -9.21
CA PHE A 106 -12.55 20.26 -9.27
C PHE A 106 -13.60 21.33 -9.59
N THR A 107 -14.38 21.14 -10.64
CA THR A 107 -15.46 22.07 -11.06
C THR A 107 -16.85 21.50 -10.85
N GLY A 108 -16.96 20.19 -10.60
CA GLY A 108 -18.23 19.45 -10.50
C GLY A 108 -18.59 19.05 -9.06
N ALA A 109 -19.42 18.00 -8.96
CA ALA A 109 -19.97 17.54 -7.68
C ALA A 109 -18.93 16.95 -6.69
N GLY A 110 -17.70 16.67 -7.15
CA GLY A 110 -16.63 16.11 -6.34
C GLY A 110 -15.77 15.10 -7.10
N GLY A 111 -15.06 14.27 -6.35
CA GLY A 111 -14.20 13.21 -6.87
C GLY A 111 -13.41 12.52 -5.76
N VAL A 112 -12.26 11.97 -6.10
CA VAL A 112 -11.32 11.36 -5.15
C VAL A 112 -9.92 11.89 -5.39
N ALA A 113 -9.10 11.91 -4.34
CA ALA A 113 -7.71 12.31 -4.39
C ALA A 113 -6.86 11.30 -3.64
N LEU A 114 -5.62 11.13 -4.11
CA LEU A 114 -4.62 10.23 -3.53
C LEU A 114 -3.27 10.95 -3.56
N SER A 115 -2.54 10.92 -2.45
CA SER A 115 -1.14 11.33 -2.39
C SER A 115 -0.31 10.19 -1.82
N MET A 116 0.81 9.88 -2.46
CA MET A 116 1.72 8.81 -2.06
C MET A 116 3.16 9.31 -2.07
N TYR A 117 4.06 8.55 -1.44
CA TYR A 117 5.48 8.90 -1.34
C TYR A 117 6.35 7.64 -1.28
N ASN A 118 7.64 7.84 -1.56
CA ASN A 118 8.69 6.87 -1.31
C ASN A 118 9.95 7.61 -0.81
N THR A 119 10.99 6.88 -0.42
CA THR A 119 12.25 7.43 0.11
C THR A 119 13.45 6.83 -0.61
N ASP A 120 14.59 7.51 -0.54
CA ASP A 120 15.82 7.05 -1.19
C ASP A 120 16.53 5.93 -0.40
N GLU A 121 16.34 5.89 0.94
CA GLU A 121 16.87 4.84 1.83
C GLU A 121 16.17 3.48 1.68
#